data_AF-A0A537NZF0-F1
#
_entry.id   AF-A0A537NZF0-F1
#
_cell.length_a   1.000
_cell.length_b   1.000
_cell.length_c   1.000
_cell.angle_alpha   90.00
_cell.angle_beta   90.00
_cell.angle_gamma   90.00
#
_symmetry.space_group_name_H-M   'P 1'
#
loop_
_entity.id
_entity.type
_entity.pdbx_description
1 polymer ?
#
loop_
_entity_poly.entity_id
_entity_poly.type
_entity_poly.pdbx_seq_one_letter_code
_entity_poly.pdbx_strand_id
1 'polypeptide(L)'
;MFSILSPGYHIPAHSGVSKGILRTHLGLIIPKDAEKCRMRVDDKIQVWRPGEIFVFDDTYEHEVWNDTDDERVILLFDFDRPMKLWGRVLNKTFVSLLKLTAYYQEPKKNMQTMEERFEAATRRADQNLEKLSDTDEWAR
;
A
#
# COMPACT_ATOMS: atom_id res chain seq x y z
N MET A 1 4.30 -2.66 -1.85
CA MET A 1 4.38 -1.36 -1.13
C MET A 1 3.60 -1.48 0.16
N PHE A 2 4.10 -0.94 1.28
CA PHE A 2 3.28 -0.81 2.48
C PHE A 2 2.35 0.40 2.33
N SER A 3 1.06 0.21 2.59
CA SER A 3 0.07 1.29 2.63
C SER A 3 -0.39 1.46 4.07
N ILE A 4 0.03 2.57 4.68
CA ILE A 4 -0.33 2.97 6.03
C ILE A 4 -1.43 4.02 5.92
N LEU A 5 -2.53 3.79 6.64
CA LEU A 5 -3.67 4.69 6.68
C LEU A 5 -3.83 5.20 8.10
N SER A 6 -3.64 6.50 8.29
CA SER A 6 -3.71 7.14 9.61
C SER A 6 -5.14 7.11 10.19
N PRO A 7 -5.28 7.26 11.52
CA PRO A 7 -6.56 7.43 12.19
C PRO A 7 -7.39 8.58 11.59
N GLY A 8 -8.70 8.39 11.47
CA GLY A 8 -9.64 9.38 10.92
C GLY A 8 -9.44 9.75 9.45
N TYR A 9 -8.54 9.07 8.72
CA TYR A 9 -8.24 9.42 7.34
C TYR A 9 -9.25 8.81 6.37
N HIS A 10 -9.59 9.58 5.33
CA HIS A 10 -10.52 9.18 4.27
C HIS A 10 -9.84 9.39 2.92
N ILE A 11 -9.81 8.32 2.11
CA ILE A 11 -9.40 8.38 0.70
C ILE A 11 -10.69 8.49 -0.12
N PRO A 12 -10.92 9.63 -0.81
CA PRO A 12 -12.11 9.83 -1.62
C PRO A 12 -12.28 8.79 -2.72
N ALA A 13 -13.50 8.67 -3.24
CA ALA A 13 -13.82 7.77 -4.34
C ALA A 13 -12.94 8.03 -5.56
N HIS A 14 -12.32 6.96 -6.09
CA HIS A 14 -11.47 7.01 -7.27
C HIS A 14 -11.46 5.66 -8.01
N SER A 15 -10.86 5.66 -9.20
CA SER A 15 -10.71 4.47 -10.03
C SER A 15 -9.30 4.37 -10.59
N GLY A 16 -8.82 3.14 -10.71
CA GLY A 16 -7.57 2.79 -11.35
C GLY A 16 -7.63 3.00 -12.86
N VAL A 17 -6.45 3.11 -13.47
CA VAL A 17 -6.30 3.50 -14.88
C VAL A 17 -6.31 2.34 -15.86
N SER A 18 -6.14 1.10 -15.39
CA SER A 18 -5.93 -0.05 -16.29
C SER A 18 -6.60 -1.32 -15.79
N LYS A 19 -7.43 -1.93 -16.64
CA LYS A 19 -7.98 -3.27 -16.42
C LYS A 19 -6.94 -4.39 -16.58
N GLY A 20 -5.72 -4.06 -16.98
CA GLY A 20 -4.65 -5.03 -17.19
C GLY A 20 -4.04 -5.62 -15.92
N ILE A 21 -4.32 -4.99 -14.78
CA ILE A 21 -3.72 -5.31 -13.47
C ILE A 21 -4.85 -5.59 -12.48
N LEU A 22 -4.58 -6.43 -11.49
CA LEU A 22 -5.41 -6.63 -10.31
C LEU A 22 -4.63 -6.18 -9.07
N ARG A 23 -5.33 -5.52 -8.14
CA ARG A 23 -4.74 -5.01 -6.90
C ARG A 23 -5.04 -5.94 -5.74
N THR A 24 -4.01 -6.17 -4.93
CA THR A 24 -4.07 -7.06 -3.78
C THR A 24 -3.71 -6.33 -2.51
N HIS A 25 -4.51 -6.54 -1.47
CA HIS A 25 -4.25 -6.08 -0.11
C HIS A 25 -4.09 -7.28 0.82
N LEU A 26 -2.95 -7.35 1.50
CA LEU A 26 -2.73 -8.27 2.63
C LEU A 26 -2.79 -7.46 3.93
N GLY A 27 -3.69 -7.84 4.85
CA GLY A 27 -3.81 -7.18 6.15
C GLY A 27 -2.61 -7.49 7.05
N LEU A 28 -1.92 -6.45 7.57
CA LEU A 28 -0.78 -6.63 8.47
C LEU A 28 -1.10 -6.16 9.89
N ILE A 29 -1.36 -4.86 10.05
CA ILE A 29 -1.78 -4.25 11.31
C ILE A 29 -3.16 -3.65 11.05
N ILE A 30 -4.19 -4.25 11.62
CA ILE A 30 -5.58 -3.82 11.44
C ILE A 30 -6.13 -3.34 12.79
N PRO A 31 -6.80 -2.19 12.84
CA PRO A 31 -7.46 -1.69 14.06
C PRO A 31 -8.38 -2.74 14.70
N LYS A 32 -8.54 -2.69 16.02
CA LYS A 32 -9.46 -3.60 16.73
C LYS A 32 -10.90 -3.43 16.26
N ASP A 33 -11.31 -2.19 16.03
CA ASP A 33 -12.61 -1.82 15.47
C ASP A 33 -12.61 -1.90 13.94
N ALA A 34 -12.14 -3.02 13.36
CA ALA A 34 -11.90 -3.17 11.92
C ALA A 34 -13.11 -2.80 11.05
N GLU A 35 -14.35 -2.99 11.54
CA GLU A 35 -15.59 -2.63 10.84
C GLU A 35 -15.69 -1.11 10.52
N LYS A 36 -15.04 -0.26 11.34
CA LYS A 36 -14.92 1.18 11.10
C LYS A 36 -13.78 1.53 10.13
N CYS A 37 -12.90 0.57 9.82
CA CYS A 37 -11.81 0.69 8.85
C CYS A 37 -12.13 -0.17 7.61
N ARG A 38 -12.81 0.44 6.63
CA ARG A 38 -13.46 -0.26 5.52
C ARG A 38 -13.10 0.33 4.16
N MET A 39 -13.28 -0.46 3.12
CA MET A 39 -13.25 -0.03 1.73
C MET A 39 -14.56 -0.36 1.07
N ARG A 40 -15.09 0.57 0.28
CA ARG A 40 -16.11 0.27 -0.71
C ARG A 40 -15.43 -0.01 -2.04
N VAL A 41 -15.85 -1.07 -2.72
CA VAL A 41 -15.50 -1.35 -4.11
C VAL A 41 -16.81 -1.58 -4.84
N ASP A 42 -17.18 -0.65 -5.72
CA ASP A 42 -18.50 -0.59 -6.35
C ASP A 42 -19.62 -0.59 -5.30
N ASP A 43 -20.43 -1.65 -5.25
CA ASP A 43 -21.56 -1.86 -4.35
C ASP A 43 -21.21 -2.68 -3.09
N LYS A 44 -19.95 -3.12 -2.93
CA LYS A 44 -19.53 -4.01 -1.86
C LYS A 44 -18.64 -3.32 -0.84
N ILE A 45 -18.86 -3.63 0.43
CA ILE A 45 -17.98 -3.24 1.53
C ILE A 45 -17.02 -4.38 1.86
N GLN A 46 -15.74 -4.06 1.94
CA GLN A 46 -14.67 -4.94 2.36
C GLN A 46 -14.02 -4.40 3.63
N VAL A 47 -13.85 -5.28 4.62
CA VAL A 47 -13.11 -5.02 5.85
C VAL A 47 -11.87 -5.89 5.87
N TRP A 48 -10.72 -5.33 6.25
CA TRP A 48 -9.48 -6.11 6.32
C TRP A 48 -9.41 -6.96 7.58
N ARG A 49 -8.68 -8.08 7.49
CA ARG A 49 -8.36 -8.94 8.62
C ARG A 49 -6.86 -9.22 8.64
N PRO A 50 -6.21 -9.29 9.81
CA PRO A 50 -4.78 -9.62 9.88
C PRO A 50 -4.46 -10.96 9.21
N GLY A 51 -3.46 -10.98 8.34
CA GLY A 51 -3.00 -12.16 7.60
C GLY A 51 -3.87 -12.56 6.40
N GLU A 52 -5.02 -11.91 6.18
CA GLU A 52 -5.91 -12.24 5.07
C GLU A 52 -5.61 -11.41 3.82
N ILE A 53 -5.77 -12.07 2.67
CA ILE A 53 -5.58 -11.48 1.35
C ILE A 53 -6.94 -11.15 0.75
N PHE A 54 -7.05 -9.92 0.24
CA PHE A 54 -8.16 -9.44 -0.55
C PHE A 54 -7.66 -8.97 -1.91
N VAL A 55 -8.28 -9.46 -2.99
CA VAL A 55 -7.95 -9.09 -4.37
C VAL A 55 -9.17 -8.42 -4.99
N PHE A 56 -8.96 -7.29 -5.67
CA PHE A 56 -10.00 -6.59 -6.39
C PHE A 56 -9.49 -5.94 -7.67
N ASP A 57 -10.46 -5.56 -8.50
CA ASP A 57 -10.25 -4.78 -9.71
C ASP A 57 -10.38 -3.30 -9.34
N ASP A 58 -9.26 -2.58 -9.28
CA ASP A 58 -9.25 -1.17 -8.88
C ASP A 58 -9.86 -0.24 -9.93
N THR A 59 -10.24 -0.73 -11.12
CA THR A 59 -10.98 0.07 -12.10
C THR A 59 -12.44 0.29 -11.74
N TYR A 60 -12.99 -0.48 -10.80
CA TYR A 60 -14.25 -0.12 -10.17
C TYR A 60 -14.01 1.06 -9.22
N GLU A 61 -15.00 1.95 -9.12
CA GLU A 61 -14.92 3.04 -8.15
C GLU A 61 -14.76 2.46 -6.74
N HIS A 62 -13.75 2.94 -6.03
CA HIS A 62 -13.45 2.51 -4.69
C HIS A 62 -13.05 3.67 -3.79
N GLU A 63 -13.34 3.50 -2.51
CA GLU A 63 -13.27 4.54 -1.49
C GLU A 63 -12.89 3.90 -0.16
N VAL A 64 -12.03 4.56 0.63
CA VAL A 64 -11.46 3.95 1.84
C VAL A 64 -11.61 4.88 3.03
N TRP A 65 -12.08 4.32 4.14
CA TRP A 65 -12.21 5.04 5.42
C TRP A 65 -11.42 4.33 6.51
N ASN A 66 -10.75 5.11 7.35
CA ASN A 66 -10.29 4.67 8.64
C ASN A 66 -10.95 5.52 9.73
N ASP A 67 -12.18 5.18 10.12
CA ASP A 67 -12.92 5.88 11.18
C ASP A 67 -12.53 5.35 12.59
N THR A 68 -11.30 4.85 12.74
CA THR A 68 -10.75 4.35 14.01
C THR A 68 -9.66 5.28 14.54
N ASP A 69 -9.26 5.08 15.80
CA ASP A 69 -8.18 5.79 16.46
C ASP A 69 -6.79 5.16 16.24
N ASP A 70 -6.74 4.03 15.51
CA ASP A 70 -5.52 3.26 15.26
C ASP A 70 -5.10 3.34 13.77
N GLU A 71 -3.80 3.14 13.51
CA GLU A 71 -3.30 3.01 12.14
C GLU A 71 -3.70 1.67 11.52
N ARG A 72 -3.99 1.69 10.21
CA ARG A 72 -4.16 0.48 9.41
C ARG A 72 -3.02 0.32 8.42
N VAL A 73 -2.25 -0.76 8.57
CA VAL A 73 -1.13 -1.13 7.70
C VAL A 73 -1.49 -2.36 6.90
N ILE A 74 -1.36 -2.24 5.57
CA ILE A 74 -1.49 -3.36 4.64
C ILE A 74 -0.25 -3.46 3.74
N LEU A 75 -0.01 -4.66 3.22
CA LEU A 75 0.86 -4.82 2.05
C LEU A 75 0.00 -4.74 0.79
N LEU A 76 0.24 -3.72 -0.03
CA LEU A 76 -0.37 -3.51 -1.33
C LEU A 76 0.60 -3.99 -2.42
N PHE A 77 0.14 -4.91 -3.26
CA PHE A 77 0.88 -5.33 -4.44
C PHE A 77 -0.07 -5.68 -5.59
N ASP A 78 0.45 -5.52 -6.80
CA ASP A 78 -0.31 -5.62 -8.03
C ASP A 78 0.21 -6.80 -8.85
N PHE A 79 -0.68 -7.51 -9.54
CA PHE A 79 -0.32 -8.59 -10.46
C PHE A 79 -1.10 -8.51 -11.78
N ASP A 80 -0.53 -9.08 -12.85
CA ASP A 80 -1.16 -9.07 -14.17
C ASP A 80 -2.50 -9.81 -14.13
N ARG A 81 -3.55 -9.20 -14.67
CA ARG A 81 -4.84 -9.88 -14.79
C ARG A 81 -4.66 -11.18 -15.61
N PRO A 82 -5.24 -12.31 -15.17
CA PRO A 82 -5.25 -13.53 -15.96
C PRO A 82 -5.96 -13.29 -17.30
N MET A 83 -5.20 -13.36 -18.39
CA MET A 83 -5.69 -13.09 -19.75
C MET A 83 -5.21 -14.16 -20.73
N LYS A 84 -5.95 -14.33 -21.83
CA LYS A 84 -5.51 -15.12 -22.99
C LYS A 84 -4.26 -14.50 -23.62
N LEU A 85 -3.52 -15.29 -24.41
CA LEU A 85 -2.23 -14.89 -25.00
C LEU A 85 -2.27 -13.51 -25.67
N TRP A 86 -3.27 -13.24 -26.49
CA TRP A 86 -3.46 -11.94 -27.15
C TRP A 86 -3.67 -10.78 -26.18
N GLY A 87 -4.50 -10.98 -25.15
CA GLY A 87 -4.72 -9.98 -24.11
C GLY A 87 -3.44 -9.68 -23.32
N ARG A 88 -2.62 -10.70 -23.06
CA ARG A 88 -1.31 -10.53 -22.39
C ARG A 88 -0.35 -9.70 -23.24
N VAL A 89 -0.29 -9.93 -24.55
CA VAL A 89 0.57 -9.16 -25.47
C VAL A 89 0.12 -7.70 -25.50
N LEU A 90 -1.17 -7.45 -25.69
CA LEU A 90 -1.73 -6.09 -25.73
C LEU A 90 -1.49 -5.35 -24.40
N ASN A 91 -1.74 -6.00 -23.26
CA ASN A 91 -1.50 -5.41 -21.94
C ASN A 91 -0.02 -5.07 -21.73
N LYS A 92 0.90 -5.97 -22.10
CA LYS A 92 2.34 -5.70 -21.95
C LYS A 92 2.79 -4.50 -22.78
N THR A 93 2.33 -4.40 -24.02
CA THR A 93 2.64 -3.24 -24.87
C THR A 93 2.09 -1.96 -24.27
N PHE A 94 0.83 -1.97 -23.81
CA PHE A 94 0.19 -0.83 -23.16
C PHE A 94 0.93 -0.39 -21.89
N VAL A 95 1.22 -1.31 -20.98
CA VAL A 95 1.98 -1.04 -19.74
C VAL A 95 3.38 -0.53 -20.07
N SER A 96 4.04 -1.08 -21.09
CA SER A 96 5.36 -0.60 -21.53
C SER A 96 5.32 0.85 -22.01
N LEU A 97 4.25 1.25 -22.70
CA LEU A 97 4.06 2.64 -23.14
C LEU A 97 3.71 3.55 -21.97
N LEU A 98 2.85 3.12 -21.03
CA LEU A 98 2.52 3.88 -19.83
C LEU A 98 3.76 4.21 -18.99
N LYS A 99 4.75 3.32 -18.93
CA LYS A 99 6.02 3.57 -18.24
C LYS A 99 6.80 4.78 -18.76
N LEU A 100 6.52 5.23 -19.99
CA LEU A 100 7.16 6.41 -20.58
C LEU A 100 6.46 7.72 -20.19
N THR A 101 5.31 7.64 -19.52
CA THR A 101 4.53 8.81 -19.12
C THR A 101 4.92 9.30 -17.72
N ALA A 102 4.72 10.59 -17.45
CA ALA A 102 4.92 11.18 -16.12
C ALA A 102 4.08 10.48 -15.03
N TYR A 103 2.90 10.00 -15.42
CA TYR A 103 1.98 9.25 -14.55
C TYR A 103 2.64 8.03 -13.87
N TYR A 104 3.56 7.34 -14.54
CA TYR A 104 4.27 6.19 -13.94
C TYR A 104 5.58 6.59 -13.24
N GLN A 105 6.30 7.57 -13.80
CA GLN A 105 7.62 7.94 -13.29
C GLN A 105 7.55 8.69 -11.97
N GLU A 106 6.54 9.55 -11.76
CA GLU A 106 6.38 10.32 -10.53
C GLU A 106 6.11 9.44 -9.29
N PRO A 107 5.13 8.51 -9.29
CA PRO A 107 4.93 7.59 -8.16
C PRO A 107 6.17 6.75 -7.87
N LYS A 108 6.87 6.28 -8.90
CA LYS A 108 8.08 5.48 -8.73
C LYS A 108 9.17 6.27 -8.00
N LYS A 109 9.41 7.52 -8.41
CA LYS A 109 10.39 8.40 -7.74
C LYS A 109 9.99 8.67 -6.29
N ASN A 110 8.70 8.95 -6.04
CA ASN A 110 8.19 9.17 -4.69
C ASN A 110 8.41 7.96 -3.79
N MET A 111 8.19 6.74 -4.29
CA MET A 111 8.44 5.50 -3.55
C MET A 111 9.92 5.32 -3.21
N GLN A 112 10.83 5.54 -4.17
CA GLN A 112 12.28 5.44 -3.93
C GLN A 112 12.73 6.43 -2.86
N THR A 113 12.27 7.68 -2.94
CA THR A 113 12.58 8.69 -1.92
C THR A 113 12.00 8.32 -0.54
N MET A 114 10.83 7.69 -0.49
CA MET A 114 10.23 7.20 0.77
C MET A 114 11.04 6.05 1.37
N GLU A 115 11.51 5.12 0.54
CA GLU A 115 12.37 4.01 0.93
C GLU A 115 13.73 4.50 1.47
N GLU A 116 14.38 5.43 0.76
CA GLU A 116 15.62 6.08 1.22
C GLU A 116 15.43 6.78 2.58
N ARG A 117 14.30 7.48 2.78
CA ARG A 117 13.96 8.13 4.05
C ARG A 117 13.73 7.12 5.17
N PHE A 118 13.06 6.01 4.86
CA PHE A 118 12.80 4.94 5.82
C PHE A 118 14.10 4.23 6.25
N GLU A 119 14.98 3.91 5.30
CA GLU A 119 16.29 3.33 5.59
C GLU A 119 17.15 4.27 6.46
N ALA A 120 17.16 5.56 6.14
CA ALA A 120 17.87 6.57 6.93
C ALA A 120 17.31 6.69 8.36
N ALA A 121 15.98 6.62 8.52
CA ALA A 121 15.32 6.65 9.83
C ALA A 121 15.65 5.41 10.67
N THR A 122 15.61 4.22 10.05
CA THR A 122 15.94 2.94 10.70
C THR A 122 17.40 2.95 11.18
N ARG A 123 18.34 3.34 10.32
CA ARG A 123 19.76 3.46 10.67
C ARG A 123 20.00 4.43 11.82
N ARG A 124 19.26 5.54 11.86
CA ARG A 124 19.35 6.52 12.96
C ARG A 124 18.78 5.97 14.27
N ALA A 125 17.71 5.20 14.21
CA ALA A 125 17.13 4.54 15.38
C ALA A 125 18.10 3.50 15.97
N ASP A 126 18.73 2.68 15.13
CA ASP A 126 19.74 1.71 15.54
C ASP A 126 20.95 2.39 16.20
N GLN A 127 21.47 3.46 15.60
CA GLN A 127 22.57 4.25 16.19
C GLN A 127 22.21 4.87 17.55
N ASN A 128 20.95 5.27 17.74
CA ASN A 128 20.48 5.80 19.02
C ASN A 128 20.37 4.67 20.07
N LEU A 129 19.91 3.48 19.68
CA LEU A 129 19.85 2.30 20.54
C LEU A 129 21.24 1.82 20.97
N GLU A 130 22.21 1.78 20.05
CA GLU A 130 23.61 1.46 20.36
C GLU A 130 24.19 2.44 21.38
N LYS A 131 23.99 3.76 21.17
CA LYS A 131 24.45 4.78 22.12
C LYS A 131 23.81 4.64 23.50
N LEU A 132 22.52 4.31 23.56
CA LEU A 132 21.81 4.08 24.82
C LEU A 132 22.38 2.86 25.56
N SER A 133 22.66 1.78 24.84
CA SER A 133 23.29 0.56 25.37
C SER A 133 24.69 0.85 25.92
N ASP A 134 25.53 1.55 25.16
CA ASP A 134 26.87 1.96 25.61
C ASP A 134 26.78 2.90 26.83
N THR A 135 25.74 3.74 26.90
CA THR A 135 25.55 4.60 28.07
C THR A 135 25.13 3.86 29.34
N ASP A 136 24.38 2.78 29.20
CA ASP A 136 23.99 1.94 30.34
C ASP A 136 25.15 1.04 30.81
N GLU A 137 26.13 0.72 29.95
CA GLU A 137 27.34 -0.02 30.34
C GLU A 137 28.33 0.80 31.16
N TRP A 138 28.46 2.12 30.95
CA TRP A 138 29.34 2.96 31.80
C TRP A 138 28.69 3.38 33.12
N ALA A 139 27.37 3.30 33.22
CA ALA A 139 26.59 3.68 34.40
C ALA A 139 26.49 2.57 35.47
N ARG A 140 27.07 1.38 35.22
CA ARG A 140 27.23 0.27 36.18
C ARG A 140 28.68 0.15 36.66
#